data_AF-A0A674NI73-F1
#
_entry.id   AF-A0A674NI73-F1
#
_cell.length_a   1.000
_cell.length_b   1.000
_cell.length_c   1.000
_cell.angle_alpha   90.00
_cell.angle_beta   90.00
_cell.angle_gamma   90.00
#
_symmetry.space_group_name_H-M   'P 1'
#
loop_
_entity.id
_entity.type
_entity.pdbx_description
1 polymer ?
#
loop_
_entity_poly.entity_id
_entity_poly.type
_entity_poly.pdbx_seq_one_letter_code
_entity_poly.pdbx_strand_id
1 'polypeptide(L)'
;MKALTFVQDAFLYVSAVQPALFQGVNGLNSGPWVLVEDLSSVYNDVEVERGAVKHAHKKRKLADGREKTMSSDDEEGLGKGRGRHILVNKTEMPTWSEIHEGFRTAKESWALLHSHDGLETEFKKICASWKTDSWLWFRIFLTDMIIYQGQYRKALSSLHQMASMQHPQPGQQSPSGQASLEQYRALIQQASCHYALGEYRMACDKLLDVVGGLVPPNQIPTKSSEDQGRFKPKARKGNELKLLPCTSKHVLPFCLQLMLACFKLRAFTDSRDDLSLGHVVVLLQYDWPQGEMLFLKAIEKICQQGSFQYENFFNYVTNIDMLEEFAYLRTPEGGRIQLELLPNQGMLIKHHTVTRGITKGVKEDFRLAMERQVSRCGENLLSVLHRFCINEKVIIIQSLP
;
A
#
# COMPACT_ATOMS: atom_id res chain seq x y z
N MET A 1 20.13 23.09 25.69
CA MET A 1 20.71 21.75 25.38
C MET A 1 19.71 20.86 24.65
N LYS A 2 18.52 20.56 25.19
CA LYS A 2 17.55 19.65 24.55
C LYS A 2 17.02 20.07 23.18
N ALA A 3 16.78 21.37 22.95
CA ALA A 3 16.41 21.88 21.62
C ALA A 3 17.52 21.66 20.56
N LEU A 4 18.79 21.79 20.98
CA LEU A 4 19.93 21.55 20.08
C LEU A 4 20.07 20.06 19.78
N THR A 5 19.98 19.18 20.78
CA THR A 5 19.96 17.72 20.60
C THR A 5 18.85 17.30 19.65
N PHE A 6 17.63 17.82 19.86
CA PHE A 6 16.49 17.56 18.98
C PHE A 6 16.80 17.92 17.52
N VAL A 7 17.28 19.13 17.26
CA VAL A 7 17.56 19.62 15.91
C VAL A 7 18.70 18.84 15.26
N GLN A 8 19.75 18.51 16.02
CA GLN A 8 20.88 17.71 15.53
C GLN A 8 20.44 16.30 15.13
N ASP A 9 19.71 15.60 15.99
CA ASP A 9 19.28 14.23 15.72
C ASP A 9 18.23 14.16 14.59
N ALA A 10 17.32 15.14 14.54
CA ALA A 10 16.36 15.28 13.45
C ALA A 10 17.09 15.53 12.11
N PHE A 11 18.10 16.39 12.11
CA PHE A 11 18.92 16.66 10.93
C PHE A 11 19.67 15.41 10.44
N LEU A 12 20.28 14.65 11.35
CA LEU A 12 20.99 13.41 11.02
C LEU A 12 20.05 12.36 10.42
N TYR A 13 18.85 12.21 10.98
CA TYR A 13 17.82 11.34 10.41
C TYR A 13 17.45 11.75 8.98
N VAL A 14 17.12 13.02 8.75
CA VAL A 14 16.71 13.49 7.42
C VAL A 14 17.84 13.46 6.41
N SER A 15 19.08 13.71 6.85
CA SER A 15 20.27 13.56 6.01
C SER A 15 20.45 12.15 5.48
N ALA A 16 20.00 11.15 6.24
CA ALA A 16 20.04 9.76 5.80
C ALA A 16 18.82 9.37 4.94
N VAL A 17 17.62 9.83 5.28
CA VAL A 17 16.40 9.46 4.54
C VAL A 17 16.13 10.31 3.29
N GLN A 18 16.72 11.50 3.21
CA GLN A 18 16.60 12.44 2.10
C GLN A 18 17.97 13.11 1.80
N PRO A 19 18.98 12.34 1.37
CA PRO A 19 20.35 12.85 1.20
C PRO A 19 20.47 13.97 0.17
N ALA A 20 19.58 14.00 -0.83
CA ALA A 20 19.55 15.01 -1.89
C ALA A 20 19.39 16.45 -1.36
N LEU A 21 18.77 16.64 -0.18
CA LEU A 21 18.62 17.97 0.43
C LEU A 21 19.94 18.57 0.95
N PHE A 22 20.98 17.75 1.12
CA PHE A 22 22.21 18.15 1.79
C PHE A 22 23.47 17.91 0.96
N GLN A 23 23.46 16.91 0.08
CA GLN A 23 24.67 16.44 -0.62
C GLN A 23 24.78 16.94 -2.09
N GLY A 24 23.82 17.74 -2.56
CA GLY A 24 23.83 18.28 -3.93
C GLY A 24 23.99 17.19 -5.00
N VAL A 25 24.79 17.45 -6.03
CA VAL A 25 25.00 16.55 -7.19
C VAL A 25 25.62 15.19 -6.80
N ASN A 26 26.33 15.10 -5.67
CA ASN A 26 26.94 13.85 -5.21
C ASN A 26 25.96 12.93 -4.46
N GLY A 27 24.83 13.47 -3.97
CA GLY A 27 23.73 12.69 -3.38
C GLY A 27 22.75 12.12 -4.41
N LEU A 28 22.95 12.40 -5.71
CA LEU A 28 22.01 12.02 -6.77
C LEU A 28 21.89 10.50 -6.99
N ASN A 29 22.89 9.73 -6.55
CA ASN A 29 22.91 8.28 -6.69
C ASN A 29 22.12 7.55 -5.59
N SER A 30 21.82 8.21 -4.45
CA SER A 30 21.00 7.66 -3.37
C SER A 30 19.62 8.32 -3.38
N GLY A 31 18.63 7.60 -3.91
CA GLY A 31 17.24 8.04 -3.89
C GLY A 31 16.68 8.23 -2.47
N PRO A 32 15.54 8.93 -2.32
CA PRO A 32 14.94 9.16 -1.01
C PRO A 32 14.41 7.87 -0.39
N TRP A 33 14.26 7.82 0.92
CA TRP A 33 13.79 6.65 1.68
C TRP A 33 12.44 6.88 2.33
N VAL A 34 11.39 6.20 1.88
CA VAL A 34 10.03 6.44 2.34
C VAL A 34 9.67 5.60 3.57
N LEU A 35 9.11 6.24 4.60
CA LEU A 35 8.57 5.58 5.79
C LEU A 35 7.11 5.20 5.55
N VAL A 36 6.79 3.91 5.63
CA VAL A 36 5.45 3.36 5.31
C VAL A 36 5.06 2.23 6.26
N GLU A 37 3.81 1.77 6.16
CA GLU A 37 3.30 0.58 6.84
C GLU A 37 4.01 -0.70 6.39
N ASP A 38 4.25 -1.63 7.33
CA ASP A 38 4.73 -2.97 6.98
C ASP A 38 3.59 -3.86 6.45
N LEU A 39 3.77 -4.35 5.22
CA LEU A 39 2.79 -5.20 4.52
C LEU A 39 3.17 -6.69 4.53
N SER A 40 4.14 -7.10 5.35
CA SER A 40 4.57 -8.51 5.47
C SER A 40 3.42 -9.49 5.76
N SER A 41 2.36 -9.02 6.41
CA SER A 41 1.17 -9.80 6.74
C SER A 41 0.04 -9.76 5.70
N VAL A 42 0.23 -9.10 4.55
CA VAL A 42 -0.83 -8.92 3.54
C VAL A 42 -1.39 -10.25 3.02
N TYR A 43 -0.57 -11.30 2.96
CA TYR A 43 -0.98 -12.65 2.53
C TYR A 43 -1.55 -13.53 3.64
N ASN A 44 -1.47 -13.08 4.90
CA ASN A 44 -2.05 -13.83 6.02
C ASN A 44 -3.58 -13.88 5.91
N ASP A 45 -4.20 -14.68 6.76
CA ASP A 45 -5.64 -14.84 6.72
C ASP A 45 -6.40 -13.52 6.91
N VAL A 46 -7.57 -13.42 6.28
CA VAL A 46 -8.53 -12.36 6.62
C VAL A 46 -9.14 -12.79 7.95
N GLU A 47 -8.49 -12.49 9.07
CA GLU A 47 -9.25 -12.37 10.31
C GLU A 47 -10.20 -11.19 10.10
N VAL A 48 -11.42 -11.46 9.63
CA VAL A 48 -12.52 -10.51 9.71
C VAL A 48 -12.72 -10.30 11.19
N GLU A 49 -12.02 -9.32 11.75
CA GLU A 49 -12.22 -8.91 13.12
C GLU A 49 -13.67 -8.45 13.22
N ARG A 50 -14.54 -9.34 13.70
CA ARG A 50 -15.80 -8.99 14.37
C ARG A 50 -15.53 -8.18 15.65
N GLY A 51 -14.44 -7.42 15.72
CA GLY A 51 -13.85 -6.76 16.89
C GLY A 51 -13.80 -5.23 16.77
N ALA A 52 -13.63 -4.66 15.57
CA ALA A 52 -13.66 -3.21 15.38
C ALA A 52 -15.06 -2.58 15.54
N VAL A 53 -16.12 -3.40 15.56
CA VAL A 53 -17.52 -2.96 15.79
C VAL A 53 -18.01 -3.29 17.22
N LYS A 54 -17.23 -4.01 18.04
CA LYS A 54 -17.70 -4.51 19.34
C LYS A 54 -17.59 -3.56 20.53
N HIS A 55 -17.14 -2.33 20.33
CA HIS A 55 -17.32 -1.27 21.34
C HIS A 55 -18.59 -0.43 21.13
N ALA A 56 -19.37 -0.66 20.06
CA ALA A 56 -20.55 0.14 19.74
C ALA A 56 -21.88 -0.35 20.34
N HIS A 57 -21.95 -1.54 20.97
CA HIS A 57 -23.24 -2.13 21.39
C HIS A 57 -23.49 -2.28 22.90
N LYS A 58 -22.62 -1.76 23.78
CA LYS A 58 -22.87 -1.79 25.24
C LYS A 58 -23.15 -0.41 25.85
N LYS A 59 -23.96 0.43 25.19
CA LYS A 59 -24.72 1.50 25.86
C LYS A 59 -26.06 1.71 25.16
N ARG A 60 -27.03 0.86 25.48
CA ARG A 60 -28.44 1.16 25.22
C ARG A 60 -29.21 1.10 26.54
N LYS A 61 -29.20 2.22 27.27
CA LYS A 61 -30.38 2.70 27.99
C LYS A 61 -30.18 4.13 28.48
N LEU A 62 -31.20 4.94 28.17
CA LEU A 62 -31.56 6.27 28.66
C LEU A 62 -31.05 7.49 27.86
N ALA A 63 -31.96 7.91 26.97
CA ALA A 63 -32.49 9.25 26.75
C ALA A 63 -31.55 10.44 26.41
N ASP A 64 -31.79 10.92 25.19
CA ASP A 64 -31.98 12.32 24.79
C ASP A 64 -30.85 13.09 24.08
N GLY A 65 -31.23 13.68 22.94
CA GLY A 65 -30.68 14.86 22.29
C GLY A 65 -29.19 14.94 21.90
N ARG A 66 -28.97 14.98 20.57
CA ARG A 66 -27.88 15.66 19.82
C ARG A 66 -26.76 14.76 19.28
N GLU A 67 -26.83 14.47 17.98
CA GLU A 67 -25.78 13.84 17.19
C GLU A 67 -24.46 14.64 17.27
N LYS A 68 -23.40 13.96 17.70
CA LYS A 68 -22.01 14.33 17.43
C LYS A 68 -21.31 13.11 16.84
N THR A 69 -20.77 13.27 15.65
CA THR A 69 -19.85 12.33 15.00
C THR A 69 -18.56 12.26 15.82
N MET A 70 -18.30 11.14 16.50
CA MET A 70 -17.05 10.93 17.25
C MET A 70 -15.93 10.56 16.29
N SER A 71 -14.93 11.45 16.22
CA SER A 71 -13.66 11.23 15.54
C SER A 71 -12.79 10.32 16.40
N SER A 72 -12.15 9.32 15.79
CA SER A 72 -11.19 8.41 16.44
C SER A 72 -9.86 9.10 16.81
N ASP A 73 -9.72 10.40 16.57
CA ASP A 73 -8.48 11.18 16.83
C ASP A 73 -8.42 11.81 18.23
N ASP A 74 -9.48 11.69 19.05
CA ASP A 74 -9.59 12.40 20.34
C ASP A 74 -9.02 11.63 21.55
N GLU A 75 -8.38 10.48 21.35
CA GLU A 75 -7.53 9.88 22.41
C GLU A 75 -6.22 10.69 22.48
N GLU A 76 -6.21 11.71 23.35
CA GLU A 76 -4.96 12.32 23.81
C GLU A 76 -3.99 11.21 24.24
N GLY A 77 -2.95 11.02 23.41
CA GLY A 77 -1.92 9.99 23.56
C GLY A 77 -1.03 10.18 24.78
N LEU A 78 -1.61 10.09 25.98
CA LEU A 78 -0.90 9.91 27.25
C LEU A 78 -0.76 8.42 27.60
N GLY A 79 -0.96 7.54 26.62
CA GLY A 79 -0.53 6.15 26.71
C GLY A 79 0.99 6.04 26.62
N LYS A 80 1.64 5.60 27.70
CA LYS A 80 3.02 5.09 27.72
C LYS A 80 3.17 3.88 26.78
N GLY A 81 3.17 4.11 25.47
CA GLY A 81 3.26 3.09 24.44
C GLY A 81 4.70 2.96 23.95
N ARG A 82 5.32 1.78 24.14
CA ARG A 82 6.53 1.38 23.40
C ARG A 82 6.30 1.72 21.92
N GLY A 83 7.13 2.61 21.37
CA GLY A 83 6.96 3.13 20.02
C GLY A 83 6.95 2.03 18.95
N ARG A 84 6.38 2.35 17.77
CA ARG A 84 6.35 1.45 16.61
C ARG A 84 7.78 1.02 16.24
N HIS A 85 7.96 -0.19 15.75
CA HIS A 85 9.27 -0.63 15.25
C HIS A 85 9.40 -0.22 13.78
N ILE A 86 10.57 0.31 13.38
CA ILE A 86 10.87 0.62 11.98
C ILE A 86 11.84 -0.45 11.45
N LEU A 87 11.38 -1.22 10.48
CA LEU A 87 12.14 -2.25 9.77
C LEU A 87 12.91 -1.63 8.60
N VAL A 88 14.20 -1.98 8.49
CA VAL A 88 15.08 -1.50 7.40
C VAL A 88 15.98 -2.64 6.97
N ASN A 89 16.22 -2.75 5.67
CA ASN A 89 17.22 -3.67 5.14
C ASN A 89 18.62 -3.14 5.49
N LYS A 90 19.30 -3.84 6.43
CA LYS A 90 20.63 -3.46 6.92
C LYS A 90 21.71 -3.49 5.84
N THR A 91 21.53 -4.29 4.78
CA THR A 91 22.48 -4.31 3.65
C THR A 91 22.39 -3.04 2.81
N GLU A 92 21.21 -2.46 2.69
CA GLU A 92 20.96 -1.23 1.93
C GLU A 92 21.20 0.03 2.78
N MET A 93 21.11 -0.09 4.12
CA MET A 93 21.36 1.00 5.06
C MET A 93 22.15 0.52 6.30
N PRO A 94 23.49 0.37 6.19
CA PRO A 94 24.32 -0.19 7.27
C PRO A 94 24.31 0.63 8.56
N THR A 95 24.23 1.95 8.46
CA THR A 95 24.25 2.90 9.59
C THR A 95 22.89 3.08 10.27
N TRP A 96 21.87 2.27 9.89
CA TRP A 96 20.51 2.43 10.40
C TRP A 96 20.40 2.38 11.92
N SER A 97 21.20 1.54 12.61
CA SER A 97 21.12 1.41 14.07
C SER A 97 21.33 2.74 14.80
N GLU A 98 22.34 3.50 14.38
CA GLU A 98 22.68 4.82 14.94
C GLU A 98 21.62 5.86 14.56
N ILE A 99 21.19 5.85 13.30
CA ILE A 99 20.17 6.77 12.78
C ILE A 99 18.83 6.57 13.49
N HIS A 100 18.46 5.33 13.78
CA HIS A 100 17.24 4.99 14.51
C HIS A 100 17.29 5.41 15.97
N GLU A 101 18.46 5.33 16.61
CA GLU A 101 18.67 5.86 17.96
C GLU A 101 18.56 7.39 17.98
N GLY A 102 19.17 8.07 17.00
CA GLY A 102 19.00 9.51 16.80
C GLY A 102 17.53 9.88 16.62
N PHE A 103 16.79 9.19 15.74
CA PHE A 103 15.36 9.42 15.54
C PHE A 103 14.56 9.28 16.84
N ARG A 104 14.84 8.26 17.66
CA ARG A 104 14.18 8.06 18.95
C ARG A 104 14.49 9.20 19.92
N THR A 105 15.76 9.61 19.99
CA THR A 105 16.23 10.71 20.85
C THR A 105 15.60 12.04 20.44
N ALA A 106 15.49 12.31 19.14
CA ALA A 106 14.79 13.46 18.61
C ALA A 106 13.30 13.44 19.01
N LYS A 107 12.61 12.30 18.84
CA LYS A 107 11.19 12.16 19.21
C LYS A 107 10.96 12.35 20.72
N GLU A 108 11.84 11.81 21.56
CA GLU A 108 11.77 12.00 23.02
C GLU A 108 12.06 13.46 23.42
N SER A 109 13.04 14.09 22.77
CA SER A 109 13.35 15.51 22.98
C SER A 109 12.20 16.42 22.54
N TRP A 110 11.54 16.12 21.41
CA TRP A 110 10.33 16.81 20.96
C TRP A 110 9.21 16.71 22.00
N ALA A 111 8.93 15.51 22.49
CA ALA A 111 7.90 15.28 23.50
C ALA A 111 8.19 16.06 24.79
N LEU A 112 9.46 16.13 25.22
CA LEU A 112 9.87 16.94 26.37
C LEU A 112 9.69 18.43 26.12
N LEU A 113 10.09 18.94 24.96
CA LEU A 113 9.95 20.36 24.59
C LEU A 113 8.48 20.82 24.58
N HIS A 114 7.55 19.91 24.29
CA HIS A 114 6.10 20.18 24.26
C HIS A 114 5.38 19.67 25.52
N SER A 115 6.10 19.27 26.56
CA SER A 115 5.47 18.75 27.80
C SER A 115 4.99 19.84 28.75
N HIS A 116 5.50 21.07 28.60
CA HIS A 116 5.16 22.22 29.44
C HIS A 116 5.06 23.48 28.57
N ASP A 117 4.03 24.29 28.80
CA ASP A 117 3.76 25.52 28.02
C ASP A 117 4.94 26.48 27.94
N GLY A 118 5.72 26.61 29.03
CA GLY A 118 6.91 27.46 29.07
C GLY A 118 8.02 26.97 28.13
N LEU A 119 8.27 25.65 28.11
CA LEU A 119 9.26 25.04 27.21
C LEU A 119 8.80 25.15 25.75
N GLU A 120 7.52 24.91 25.51
CA GLU A 120 6.94 24.99 24.17
C GLU A 120 7.02 26.42 23.63
N THR A 121 6.72 27.42 24.47
CA THR A 121 6.78 28.84 24.10
C THR A 121 8.20 29.27 23.77
N GLU A 122 9.19 28.91 24.59
CA GLU A 122 10.60 29.23 24.30
C GLU A 122 11.10 28.50 23.06
N PHE A 123 10.71 27.25 22.87
CA PHE A 123 11.06 26.50 21.67
C PHE A 123 10.46 27.13 20.40
N LYS A 124 9.19 27.55 20.44
CA LYS A 124 8.56 28.30 19.33
C LYS A 124 9.30 29.60 19.02
N LYS A 125 9.77 30.34 20.03
CA LYS A 125 10.59 31.55 19.83
C LYS A 125 11.92 31.22 19.13
N ILE A 126 12.59 30.15 19.52
CA ILE A 126 13.82 29.68 18.85
C ILE A 126 13.53 29.33 17.39
N CYS A 127 12.49 28.53 17.14
CA CYS A 127 12.07 28.16 15.79
C CYS A 127 11.76 29.38 14.92
N ALA A 128 11.04 30.36 15.46
CA ALA A 128 10.73 31.62 14.76
C ALA A 128 12.01 32.44 14.47
N SER A 129 12.92 32.54 15.44
CA SER A 129 14.20 33.23 15.27
C SER A 129 15.08 32.59 14.20
N TRP A 130 15.02 31.26 14.07
CA TRP A 130 15.77 30.50 13.07
C TRP A 130 15.03 30.36 11.73
N LYS A 131 13.78 30.82 11.65
CA LYS A 131 12.91 30.70 10.47
C LYS A 131 12.77 29.26 10.00
N THR A 132 12.54 28.35 10.94
CA THR A 132 12.48 26.90 10.66
C THR A 132 11.25 26.52 9.83
N ASP A 133 10.28 27.43 9.69
CA ASP A 133 9.09 27.26 8.87
C ASP A 133 9.40 27.09 7.38
N SER A 134 10.54 27.62 6.91
CA SER A 134 11.03 27.44 5.53
C SER A 134 11.93 26.21 5.35
N TRP A 135 12.22 25.46 6.43
CA TRP A 135 13.12 24.29 6.35
C TRP A 135 12.35 23.04 5.93
N LEU A 136 12.46 22.68 4.65
CA LEU A 136 11.82 21.47 4.11
C LEU A 136 12.25 20.20 4.87
N TRP A 137 13.54 20.04 5.15
CA TRP A 137 14.06 18.89 5.89
C TRP A 137 13.40 18.76 7.27
N PHE A 138 13.16 19.88 7.95
CA PHE A 138 12.56 19.89 9.28
C PHE A 138 11.11 19.42 9.22
N ARG A 139 10.37 19.84 8.20
CA ARG A 139 9.00 19.37 7.95
C ARG A 139 8.93 17.89 7.55
N ILE A 140 9.91 17.37 6.83
CA ILE A 140 10.03 15.93 6.54
C ILE A 140 10.17 15.14 7.85
N PHE A 141 11.10 15.55 8.73
CA PHE A 141 11.27 14.90 10.04
C PHE A 141 9.97 14.90 10.84
N LEU A 142 9.31 16.06 10.96
CA LEU A 142 8.07 16.18 11.72
C LEU A 142 6.96 15.30 11.13
N THR A 143 6.86 15.22 9.80
CA THR A 143 5.89 14.35 9.12
C THR A 143 6.15 12.88 9.40
N ASP A 144 7.40 12.42 9.24
CA ASP A 144 7.78 11.03 9.54
C ASP A 144 7.55 10.69 11.02
N MET A 145 7.80 11.63 11.93
CA MET A 145 7.49 11.48 13.35
C MET A 145 5.98 11.39 13.63
N ILE A 146 5.14 12.15 12.94
CA ILE A 146 3.67 12.10 13.06
C ILE A 146 3.15 10.75 12.52
N ILE A 147 3.68 10.26 11.38
CA ILE A 147 3.39 8.93 10.84
C ILE A 147 3.80 7.84 11.84
N TYR A 148 4.99 7.97 12.41
CA TYR A 148 5.50 7.09 13.45
C TYR A 148 4.61 7.03 14.69
N GLN A 149 3.96 8.14 15.03
CA GLN A 149 2.99 8.22 16.13
C GLN A 149 1.59 7.70 15.76
N GLY A 150 1.34 7.36 14.49
CA GLY A 150 0.03 6.91 14.00
C GLY A 150 -0.99 8.04 13.82
N GLN A 151 -0.57 9.30 13.81
CA GLN A 151 -1.46 10.46 13.68
C GLN A 151 -1.71 10.80 12.20
N TYR A 152 -2.35 9.89 11.47
CA TYR A 152 -2.41 9.92 10.00
C TYR A 152 -3.12 11.15 9.42
N ARG A 153 -4.17 11.70 10.06
CA ARG A 153 -4.82 12.93 9.58
C ARG A 153 -3.91 14.15 9.64
N LYS A 154 -3.10 14.25 10.69
CA LYS A 154 -2.09 15.31 10.82
C LYS A 154 -0.96 15.11 9.83
N ALA A 155 -0.55 13.86 9.59
CA ALA A 155 0.46 13.54 8.57
C ALA A 155 -0.02 13.96 7.17
N LEU A 156 -1.26 13.64 6.80
CA LEU A 156 -1.87 14.08 5.54
C LEU A 156 -1.86 15.61 5.42
N SER A 157 -2.27 16.33 6.47
CA SER A 157 -2.26 17.79 6.47
C SER A 157 -0.84 18.34 6.23
N SER A 158 0.17 17.76 6.89
CA SER A 158 1.58 18.11 6.71
C SER A 158 2.08 17.81 5.28
N LEU A 159 1.73 16.64 4.73
CA LEU A 159 2.09 16.23 3.37
C LEU A 159 1.53 17.16 2.29
N HIS A 160 0.27 17.60 2.43
CA HIS A 160 -0.33 18.57 1.51
C HIS A 160 0.35 19.95 1.59
N GLN A 161 0.72 20.40 2.80
CA GLN A 161 1.50 21.62 2.96
C GLN A 161 2.88 21.50 2.32
N MET A 162 3.55 20.34 2.44
CA MET A 162 4.84 20.11 1.80
C MET A 162 4.78 20.18 0.27
N ALA A 163 3.74 19.62 -0.33
CA ALA A 163 3.53 19.70 -1.78
C ALA A 163 3.47 21.16 -2.29
N SER A 164 2.90 22.08 -1.51
CA SER A 164 2.85 23.50 -1.88
C SER A 164 4.21 24.22 -1.87
N MET A 165 5.15 23.75 -1.05
CA MET A 165 6.51 24.33 -0.97
C MET A 165 7.47 23.74 -2.02
N GLN A 166 7.16 22.54 -2.53
CA GLN A 166 7.97 21.84 -3.52
C GLN A 166 7.59 22.18 -4.97
N HIS A 167 6.67 23.14 -5.18
CA HIS A 167 6.29 23.54 -6.53
C HIS A 167 7.52 24.02 -7.32
N PRO A 168 7.80 23.43 -8.50
CA PRO A 168 8.90 23.88 -9.34
C PRO A 168 8.66 25.34 -9.73
N GLN A 169 9.67 26.18 -9.53
CA GLN A 169 9.64 27.52 -10.08
C GLN A 169 9.44 27.44 -11.60
N PRO A 170 8.57 28.26 -12.20
CA PRO A 170 8.36 28.27 -13.65
C PRO A 170 9.71 28.56 -14.34
N GLY A 171 10.25 27.55 -15.05
CA GLY A 171 11.54 27.62 -15.75
C GLY A 171 12.59 26.59 -15.32
N GLN A 172 12.41 25.90 -14.18
CA GLN A 172 13.29 24.80 -13.76
C GLN A 172 12.61 23.44 -14.01
N GLN A 173 12.66 22.96 -15.24
CA GLN A 173 12.50 21.53 -15.48
C GLN A 173 13.78 20.84 -15.03
N SER A 174 13.74 20.12 -13.91
CA SER A 174 14.85 19.26 -13.50
C SER A 174 15.11 18.25 -14.62
N PRO A 175 16.32 18.22 -15.21
CA PRO A 175 16.65 17.33 -16.33
C PRO A 175 16.69 15.84 -15.94
N SER A 176 16.67 15.54 -14.64
CA SER A 176 16.68 14.21 -14.06
C SER A 176 15.31 13.91 -13.46
N GLY A 177 14.80 12.68 -13.63
CA GLY A 177 13.58 12.16 -13.00
C GLY A 177 13.64 12.07 -11.46
N GLN A 178 14.29 13.02 -10.78
CA GLN A 178 14.41 13.12 -9.33
C GLN A 178 13.31 13.99 -8.72
N ALA A 179 12.85 15.03 -9.43
CA ALA A 179 11.65 15.77 -9.05
C ALA A 179 10.42 14.84 -8.94
N SER A 180 10.39 13.78 -9.76
CA SER A 180 9.38 12.72 -9.65
C SER A 180 9.56 11.81 -8.43
N LEU A 181 10.79 11.51 -7.98
CA LEU A 181 11.00 10.60 -6.84
C LEU A 181 10.61 11.24 -5.49
N GLU A 182 10.88 12.54 -5.32
CA GLU A 182 10.44 13.26 -4.11
C GLU A 182 8.91 13.36 -4.05
N GLN A 183 8.29 13.64 -5.19
CA GLN A 183 6.84 13.61 -5.32
C GLN A 183 6.27 12.22 -5.02
N TYR A 184 6.92 11.15 -5.52
CA TYR A 184 6.50 9.79 -5.22
C TYR A 184 6.61 9.46 -3.74
N ARG A 185 7.67 9.90 -3.03
CA ARG A 185 7.77 9.73 -1.57
C ARG A 185 6.51 10.28 -0.87
N ALA A 186 6.14 11.52 -1.16
CA ALA A 186 4.98 12.15 -0.54
C ALA A 186 3.67 11.42 -0.88
N LEU A 187 3.47 11.06 -2.14
CA LEU A 187 2.28 10.31 -2.59
C LEU A 187 2.17 8.92 -1.94
N ILE A 188 3.28 8.21 -1.79
CA ILE A 188 3.33 6.89 -1.12
C ILE A 188 2.98 7.02 0.37
N GLN A 189 3.46 8.07 1.04
CA GLN A 189 3.10 8.34 2.44
C GLN A 189 1.62 8.74 2.57
N GLN A 190 1.10 9.54 1.64
CA GLN A 190 -0.33 9.85 1.58
C GLN A 190 -1.17 8.58 1.40
N ALA A 191 -0.78 7.70 0.47
CA ALA A 191 -1.46 6.42 0.25
C ALA A 191 -1.46 5.55 1.50
N SER A 192 -0.32 5.46 2.20
CA SER A 192 -0.20 4.71 3.45
C SER A 192 -1.08 5.30 4.56
N CYS A 193 -1.15 6.63 4.67
CA CYS A 193 -2.04 7.31 5.63
C CYS A 193 -3.52 7.07 5.30
N HIS A 194 -3.92 7.19 4.03
CA HIS A 194 -5.29 6.90 3.60
C HIS A 194 -5.68 5.45 3.87
N TYR A 195 -4.78 4.49 3.59
CA TYR A 195 -5.01 3.09 3.91
C TYR A 195 -5.21 2.88 5.41
N ALA A 196 -4.37 3.47 6.25
CA ALA A 196 -4.50 3.36 7.71
C ALA A 196 -5.78 4.02 8.25
N LEU A 197 -6.35 5.00 7.54
CA LEU A 197 -7.63 5.63 7.85
C LEU A 197 -8.85 4.88 7.26
N GLY A 198 -8.64 3.80 6.49
CA GLY A 198 -9.71 3.07 5.80
C GLY A 198 -10.22 3.74 4.52
N GLU A 199 -9.54 4.79 4.05
CA GLU A 199 -9.90 5.57 2.86
C GLU A 199 -9.30 4.91 1.60
N TYR A 200 -9.68 3.66 1.34
CA TYR A 200 -9.03 2.79 0.34
C TYR A 200 -9.05 3.35 -1.10
N ARG A 201 -10.16 3.99 -1.49
CA ARG A 201 -10.24 4.67 -2.80
C ARG A 201 -9.15 5.73 -2.95
N MET A 202 -8.97 6.57 -1.93
CA MET A 202 -7.93 7.61 -1.95
C MET A 202 -6.53 7.02 -1.90
N ALA A 203 -6.34 5.94 -1.13
CA ALA A 203 -5.07 5.22 -1.10
C ALA A 203 -4.68 4.73 -2.50
N CYS A 204 -5.58 4.01 -3.18
CA CYS A 204 -5.34 3.50 -4.53
C CYS A 204 -5.16 4.62 -5.56
N ASP A 205 -5.92 5.72 -5.48
CA ASP A 205 -5.73 6.88 -6.37
C ASP A 205 -4.27 7.39 -6.34
N LYS A 206 -3.74 7.60 -5.13
CA LYS A 206 -2.35 8.06 -4.94
C LYS A 206 -1.32 7.03 -5.40
N LEU A 207 -1.57 5.74 -5.18
CA LEU A 207 -0.70 4.66 -5.68
C LEU A 207 -0.67 4.61 -7.21
N LEU A 208 -1.83 4.77 -7.86
CA LEU A 208 -1.93 4.70 -9.31
C LEU A 208 -1.26 5.91 -9.98
N ASP A 209 -1.26 7.08 -9.33
CA ASP A 209 -0.46 8.23 -9.76
C ASP A 209 1.04 7.93 -9.71
N VAL A 210 1.52 7.28 -8.65
CA VAL A 210 2.92 6.84 -8.54
C VAL A 210 3.26 5.82 -9.62
N VAL A 211 2.47 4.75 -9.74
CA VAL A 211 2.69 3.67 -10.73
C VAL A 211 2.70 4.23 -12.17
N GLY A 212 1.85 5.23 -12.47
CA GLY A 212 1.81 5.93 -13.74
C GLY A 212 3.14 6.50 -14.21
N GLY A 213 3.99 6.91 -13.28
CA GLY A 213 5.30 7.47 -13.60
C GLY A 213 6.49 6.56 -13.28
N LEU A 214 6.25 5.29 -12.95
CA LEU A 214 7.30 4.27 -12.81
C LEU A 214 7.54 3.52 -14.11
N VAL A 215 8.79 3.17 -14.36
CA VAL A 215 9.17 2.19 -15.39
C VAL A 215 9.30 0.82 -14.73
N PRO A 216 8.56 -0.22 -15.20
CA PRO A 216 8.68 -1.57 -14.68
C PRO A 216 10.11 -2.11 -14.84
N PRO A 217 10.69 -2.77 -13.83
CA PRO A 217 12.00 -3.37 -13.98
C PRO A 217 11.93 -4.60 -14.91
N ASN A 218 12.94 -4.75 -15.78
CA ASN A 218 13.02 -5.84 -16.76
C ASN A 218 13.18 -7.23 -16.15
N GLN A 219 13.62 -7.32 -14.89
CA GLN A 219 13.77 -8.57 -14.16
C GLN A 219 12.99 -8.48 -12.84
N ILE A 220 12.19 -9.52 -12.56
CA ILE A 220 11.71 -9.77 -11.20
C ILE A 220 12.98 -10.03 -10.37
N PRO A 221 13.21 -9.34 -9.25
CA PRO A 221 14.36 -9.65 -8.41
C PRO A 221 14.30 -11.14 -8.08
N THR A 222 15.29 -11.91 -8.55
CA THR A 222 15.57 -13.23 -7.99
C THR A 222 15.81 -12.98 -6.51
N LYS A 223 14.85 -13.36 -5.66
CA LYS A 223 15.04 -13.30 -4.22
C LYS A 223 16.25 -14.18 -3.93
N SER A 224 17.39 -13.58 -3.58
CA SER A 224 18.43 -14.29 -2.87
C SER A 224 17.74 -14.93 -1.67
N SER A 225 17.91 -16.24 -1.54
CA SER A 225 17.25 -17.11 -0.56
C SER A 225 17.56 -16.76 0.91
N GLU A 226 18.14 -15.60 1.20
CA GLU A 226 18.75 -15.27 2.49
C GLU A 226 17.83 -14.54 3.48
N ASP A 227 16.71 -13.95 3.05
CA ASP A 227 15.79 -13.27 3.98
C ASP A 227 14.74 -14.21 4.62
N GLN A 228 14.76 -15.50 4.29
CA GLN A 228 13.92 -16.52 4.94
C GLN A 228 14.56 -17.13 6.20
N GLY A 229 15.76 -16.67 6.59
CA GLY A 229 16.55 -17.30 7.62
C GLY A 229 16.93 -16.38 8.78
N ARG A 230 15.97 -16.16 9.71
CA ARG A 230 16.16 -16.10 11.19
C ARG A 230 15.38 -14.96 11.85
N PHE A 231 14.78 -15.33 12.98
CA PHE A 231 13.90 -14.58 13.88
C PHE A 231 12.46 -14.43 13.37
N LYS A 232 11.60 -15.36 13.81
CA LYS A 232 10.20 -15.07 14.11
C LYS A 232 10.13 -14.47 15.52
N PRO A 233 10.22 -13.14 15.73
CA PRO A 233 9.49 -12.57 16.84
C PRO A 233 8.00 -12.79 16.53
N LYS A 234 7.19 -13.11 17.54
CA LYS A 234 5.73 -13.14 17.38
C LYS A 234 5.30 -11.85 16.67
N ALA A 235 4.78 -11.96 15.45
CA ALA A 235 4.28 -10.82 14.70
C ALA A 235 3.27 -10.10 15.57
N ARG A 236 3.61 -8.90 16.04
CA ARG A 236 2.64 -8.02 16.68
C ARG A 236 1.75 -7.49 15.56
N LYS A 237 0.44 -7.70 15.69
CA LYS A 237 -0.57 -7.24 14.73
C LYS A 237 -0.27 -5.80 14.26
N GLY A 238 -0.08 -5.64 12.94
CA GLY A 238 -0.46 -4.46 12.15
C GLY A 238 0.18 -3.10 12.44
N ASN A 239 1.18 -2.98 13.32
CA ASN A 239 1.68 -1.67 13.78
C ASN A 239 3.18 -1.44 13.52
N GLU A 240 3.82 -2.25 12.69
CA GLU A 240 5.22 -2.04 12.31
C GLU A 240 5.32 -1.12 11.09
N LEU A 241 6.41 -0.36 11.02
CA LEU A 241 6.73 0.51 9.90
C LEU A 241 7.94 -0.05 9.17
N LYS A 242 8.09 0.32 7.91
CA LYS A 242 9.24 -0.01 7.09
C LYS A 242 9.80 1.25 6.44
N LEU A 243 11.12 1.35 6.40
CA LEU A 243 11.81 2.35 5.59
C LEU A 243 12.27 1.68 4.29
N LEU A 244 11.81 2.24 3.17
CA LEU A 244 12.00 1.67 1.83
C LEU A 244 12.77 2.64 0.92
N PRO A 245 13.73 2.17 0.11
CA PRO A 245 14.30 3.02 -0.95
C PRO A 245 13.23 3.40 -1.98
N CYS A 246 13.09 4.68 -2.30
CA CYS A 246 12.18 5.17 -3.33
C CYS A 246 12.80 4.93 -4.71
N THR A 247 12.67 3.70 -5.18
CA THR A 247 13.17 3.20 -6.47
C THR A 247 12.07 2.35 -7.10
N SER A 248 11.99 2.26 -8.43
CA SER A 248 10.98 1.40 -9.09
C SER A 248 10.99 -0.03 -8.59
N LYS A 249 12.19 -0.58 -8.28
CA LYS A 249 12.40 -1.92 -7.72
C LYS A 249 11.63 -2.15 -6.42
N HIS A 250 11.53 -1.15 -5.55
CA HIS A 250 10.91 -1.29 -4.23
C HIS A 250 9.50 -0.70 -4.16
N VAL A 251 9.27 0.40 -4.88
CA VAL A 251 8.01 1.14 -4.84
C VAL A 251 6.91 0.39 -5.58
N LEU A 252 7.17 -0.16 -6.78
CA LEU A 252 6.14 -0.87 -7.53
C LEU A 252 5.60 -2.09 -6.75
N PRO A 253 6.46 -2.98 -6.20
CA PRO A 253 6.03 -4.01 -5.26
C PRO A 253 5.17 -3.51 -4.10
N PHE A 254 5.61 -2.45 -3.43
CA PHE A 254 4.87 -1.88 -2.32
C PHE A 254 3.47 -1.40 -2.75
N CYS A 255 3.38 -0.73 -3.90
CA CYS A 255 2.10 -0.28 -4.45
C CYS A 255 1.17 -1.47 -4.70
N LEU A 256 1.66 -2.54 -5.35
CA LEU A 256 0.89 -3.74 -5.63
C LEU A 256 0.38 -4.41 -4.35
N GLN A 257 1.24 -4.54 -3.33
CA GLN A 257 0.88 -5.10 -2.03
C GLN A 257 -0.14 -4.23 -1.28
N LEU A 258 0.00 -2.91 -1.31
CA LEU A 258 -0.95 -2.01 -0.65
C LEU A 258 -2.31 -2.00 -1.34
N MET A 259 -2.34 -2.06 -2.68
CA MET A 259 -3.57 -2.26 -3.44
C MET A 259 -4.22 -3.61 -3.12
N LEU A 260 -3.44 -4.69 -3.01
CA LEU A 260 -3.96 -5.99 -2.58
C LEU A 260 -4.60 -5.87 -1.20
N ALA A 261 -3.96 -5.18 -0.25
CA ALA A 261 -4.52 -4.95 1.08
C ALA A 261 -5.86 -4.19 1.03
N CYS A 262 -5.96 -3.17 0.16
CA CYS A 262 -7.19 -2.41 -0.06
C CYS A 262 -8.34 -3.30 -0.57
N PHE A 263 -8.07 -4.15 -1.57
CA PHE A 263 -9.09 -5.02 -2.16
C PHE A 263 -9.43 -6.22 -1.30
N LYS A 264 -8.46 -6.77 -0.57
CA LYS A 264 -8.61 -7.97 0.25
C LYS A 264 -9.79 -7.86 1.23
N LEU A 265 -9.92 -6.73 1.92
CA LEU A 265 -11.00 -6.54 2.90
C LEU A 265 -12.39 -6.58 2.26
N ARG A 266 -12.51 -6.11 1.01
CA ARG A 266 -13.77 -6.06 0.26
C ARG A 266 -14.08 -7.39 -0.42
N ALA A 267 -13.09 -7.97 -1.08
CA ALA A 267 -13.20 -9.21 -1.85
C ALA A 267 -13.64 -10.41 -0.99
N PHE A 268 -13.33 -10.41 0.31
CA PHE A 268 -13.66 -11.50 1.23
C PHE A 268 -14.80 -11.18 2.20
N THR A 269 -15.62 -10.17 1.92
CA THR A 269 -16.90 -9.95 2.65
C THR A 269 -17.91 -11.06 2.32
N ASP A 270 -19.00 -11.17 3.08
CA ASP A 270 -20.08 -12.12 2.77
C ASP A 270 -20.81 -11.79 1.45
N SER A 271 -20.75 -10.52 1.02
CA SER A 271 -21.35 -10.10 -0.23
C SER A 271 -20.58 -10.62 -1.45
N ARG A 272 -21.31 -10.84 -2.56
CA ARG A 272 -20.70 -11.19 -3.85
C ARG A 272 -20.12 -9.93 -4.49
N ASP A 273 -18.82 -9.93 -4.73
CA ASP A 273 -18.08 -8.87 -5.43
C ASP A 273 -16.96 -9.49 -6.28
N ASP A 274 -17.37 -10.05 -7.42
CA ASP A 274 -16.45 -10.77 -8.32
C ASP A 274 -15.39 -9.84 -8.91
N LEU A 275 -15.71 -8.55 -9.10
CA LEU A 275 -14.76 -7.56 -9.61
C LEU A 275 -13.59 -7.37 -8.64
N SER A 276 -13.89 -7.13 -7.36
CA SER A 276 -12.87 -7.00 -6.31
C SER A 276 -12.08 -8.30 -6.14
N LEU A 277 -12.75 -9.45 -6.20
CA LEU A 277 -12.11 -10.75 -6.09
C LEU A 277 -11.18 -11.04 -7.30
N GLY A 278 -11.58 -10.64 -8.51
CA GLY A 278 -10.74 -10.72 -9.69
C GLY A 278 -9.53 -9.80 -9.65
N HIS A 279 -9.66 -8.58 -9.11
CA HIS A 279 -8.52 -7.71 -8.83
C HIS A 279 -7.55 -8.33 -7.83
N VAL A 280 -8.05 -8.99 -6.77
CA VAL A 280 -7.22 -9.77 -5.84
C VAL A 280 -6.46 -10.88 -6.58
N VAL A 281 -7.11 -11.66 -7.44
CA VAL A 281 -6.46 -12.73 -8.23
C VAL A 281 -5.33 -12.16 -9.10
N VAL A 282 -5.55 -11.04 -9.79
CA VAL A 282 -4.51 -10.40 -10.61
C VAL A 282 -3.31 -9.99 -9.76
N LEU A 283 -3.54 -9.33 -8.62
CA LEU A 283 -2.49 -8.82 -7.73
C LEU A 283 -1.70 -9.93 -7.03
N LEU A 284 -2.34 -11.07 -6.71
CA LEU A 284 -1.70 -12.21 -6.05
C LEU A 284 -0.58 -12.86 -6.87
N GLN A 285 -0.53 -12.61 -8.18
CA GLN A 285 0.55 -13.12 -9.03
C GLN A 285 1.93 -12.57 -8.62
N TYR A 286 1.99 -11.33 -8.10
CA TYR A 286 3.24 -10.61 -7.86
C TYR A 286 4.26 -11.37 -7.00
N ASP A 287 3.79 -11.93 -5.88
CA ASP A 287 4.65 -12.55 -4.85
C ASP A 287 4.44 -14.07 -4.77
N TRP A 288 3.94 -14.67 -5.86
CA TRP A 288 3.74 -16.12 -5.93
C TRP A 288 5.02 -16.90 -5.58
N PRO A 289 4.97 -17.96 -4.75
CA PRO A 289 3.79 -18.60 -4.14
C PRO A 289 3.42 -18.07 -2.74
N GLN A 290 3.98 -16.95 -2.25
CA GLN A 290 3.65 -16.44 -0.91
C GLN A 290 2.14 -16.12 -0.74
N GLY A 291 1.49 -15.70 -1.83
CA GLY A 291 0.06 -15.43 -1.88
C GLY A 291 -0.84 -16.66 -2.09
N GLU A 292 -0.29 -17.86 -2.25
CA GLU A 292 -1.04 -19.08 -2.61
C GLU A 292 -2.18 -19.38 -1.63
N MET A 293 -1.93 -19.29 -0.32
CA MET A 293 -2.96 -19.56 0.68
C MET A 293 -4.14 -18.57 0.60
N LEU A 294 -3.88 -17.31 0.25
CA LEU A 294 -4.94 -16.31 0.04
C LEU A 294 -5.66 -16.53 -1.30
N PHE A 295 -4.94 -17.01 -2.31
CA PHE A 295 -5.52 -17.42 -3.60
C PHE A 295 -6.47 -18.61 -3.44
N LEU A 296 -6.08 -19.65 -2.71
CA LEU A 296 -6.95 -20.81 -2.44
C LEU A 296 -8.25 -20.41 -1.73
N LYS A 297 -8.22 -19.38 -0.88
CA LYS A 297 -9.45 -18.81 -0.30
C LYS A 297 -10.32 -18.09 -1.32
N ALA A 298 -9.71 -17.41 -2.28
CA ALA A 298 -10.47 -16.82 -3.39
C ALA A 298 -11.17 -17.92 -4.21
N ILE A 299 -10.46 -19.03 -4.47
CA ILE A 299 -11.02 -20.22 -5.13
C ILE A 299 -12.17 -20.82 -4.31
N GLU A 300 -12.00 -21.00 -2.99
CA GLU A 300 -13.06 -21.50 -2.12
C GLU A 300 -14.31 -20.61 -2.17
N LYS A 301 -14.12 -19.29 -2.11
CA LYS A 301 -15.23 -18.32 -2.23
C LYS A 301 -15.93 -18.42 -3.58
N ILE A 302 -15.18 -18.57 -4.69
CA ILE A 302 -15.74 -18.78 -6.03
C ILE A 302 -16.56 -20.08 -6.08
N CYS A 303 -16.04 -21.16 -5.52
CA CYS A 303 -16.76 -22.44 -5.42
C CYS A 303 -18.07 -22.30 -4.64
N GLN A 304 -18.05 -21.60 -3.50
CA GLN A 304 -19.24 -21.32 -2.70
C GLN A 304 -20.29 -20.49 -3.47
N GLN A 305 -19.86 -19.58 -4.35
CA GLN A 305 -20.73 -18.77 -5.20
C GLN A 305 -21.29 -19.53 -6.41
N GLY A 306 -20.65 -20.64 -6.82
CA GLY A 306 -21.04 -21.45 -7.98
C GLY A 306 -20.82 -20.78 -9.35
N SER A 307 -20.43 -19.51 -9.37
CA SER A 307 -20.15 -18.74 -10.57
C SER A 307 -19.17 -17.62 -10.27
N PHE A 308 -18.42 -17.18 -11.28
CA PHE A 308 -17.46 -16.09 -11.17
C PHE A 308 -17.36 -15.33 -12.49
N GLN A 309 -17.50 -14.00 -12.43
CA GLN A 309 -17.43 -13.11 -13.59
C GLN A 309 -16.27 -12.12 -13.44
N TYR A 310 -15.34 -12.14 -14.38
CA TYR A 310 -14.23 -11.18 -14.42
C TYR A 310 -13.65 -11.08 -15.83
N GLU A 311 -14.08 -10.07 -16.58
CA GLU A 311 -13.71 -9.90 -18.00
C GLU A 311 -12.22 -9.58 -18.22
N ASN A 312 -11.54 -9.12 -17.16
CA ASN A 312 -10.11 -8.79 -17.18
C ASN A 312 -9.19 -10.00 -16.94
N PHE A 313 -9.74 -11.20 -16.77
CA PHE A 313 -8.97 -12.40 -16.45
C PHE A 313 -7.89 -12.69 -17.51
N PHE A 314 -8.30 -12.88 -18.77
CA PHE A 314 -7.39 -13.19 -19.87
C PHE A 314 -6.51 -12.00 -20.29
N ASN A 315 -6.76 -10.80 -19.77
CA ASN A 315 -5.89 -9.66 -20.03
C ASN A 315 -4.62 -9.73 -19.18
N TYR A 316 -4.75 -10.16 -17.91
CA TYR A 316 -3.71 -9.95 -16.90
C TYR A 316 -3.28 -11.18 -16.09
N VAL A 317 -4.01 -12.30 -16.11
CA VAL A 317 -3.62 -13.52 -15.36
C VAL A 317 -2.75 -14.42 -16.23
N THR A 318 -1.46 -14.49 -15.97
CA THR A 318 -0.47 -15.27 -16.75
C THR A 318 0.23 -16.36 -15.92
N ASN A 319 0.00 -16.41 -14.60
CA ASN A 319 0.56 -17.45 -13.73
C ASN A 319 -0.07 -18.83 -14.05
N ILE A 320 0.77 -19.82 -14.34
CA ILE A 320 0.35 -21.16 -14.81
C ILE A 320 -0.49 -21.88 -13.76
N ASP A 321 -0.04 -21.88 -12.50
CA ASP A 321 -0.73 -22.57 -11.40
C ASP A 321 -2.15 -21.99 -11.22
N MET A 322 -2.30 -20.66 -11.29
CA MET A 322 -3.62 -20.03 -11.25
C MET A 322 -4.48 -20.40 -12.46
N LEU A 323 -3.91 -20.42 -13.67
CA LEU A 323 -4.65 -20.80 -14.88
C LEU A 323 -5.15 -22.25 -14.82
N GLU A 324 -4.34 -23.16 -14.28
CA GLU A 324 -4.69 -24.55 -14.06
C GLU A 324 -5.88 -24.68 -13.10
N GLU A 325 -5.85 -23.98 -11.97
CA GLU A 325 -6.95 -23.96 -11.00
C GLU A 325 -8.26 -23.45 -11.61
N PHE A 326 -8.22 -22.35 -12.39
CA PHE A 326 -9.40 -21.85 -13.08
C PHE A 326 -9.90 -22.80 -14.19
N ALA A 327 -9.01 -23.56 -14.84
CA ALA A 327 -9.41 -24.60 -15.79
C ALA A 327 -10.09 -25.77 -15.06
N TYR A 328 -9.55 -26.18 -13.91
CA TYR A 328 -10.10 -27.23 -13.06
C TYR A 328 -11.51 -26.91 -12.58
N LEU A 329 -11.80 -25.66 -12.17
CA LEU A 329 -13.13 -25.25 -11.71
C LEU A 329 -14.28 -25.55 -12.70
N ARG A 330 -14.03 -25.60 -14.01
CA ARG A 330 -15.08 -25.93 -15.01
C ARG A 330 -15.35 -27.43 -15.15
N THR A 331 -14.46 -28.28 -14.64
CA THR A 331 -14.60 -29.73 -14.77
C THR A 331 -15.71 -30.26 -13.84
N PRO A 332 -16.22 -31.48 -14.08
CA PRO A 332 -17.08 -32.16 -13.13
C PRO A 332 -16.48 -32.28 -11.73
N GLU A 333 -15.17 -32.54 -11.65
CA GLU A 333 -14.43 -32.74 -10.40
C GLU A 333 -14.23 -31.41 -9.65
N GLY A 334 -14.00 -30.31 -10.38
CA GLY A 334 -13.87 -28.96 -9.82
C GLY A 334 -15.18 -28.23 -9.53
N GLY A 335 -16.33 -28.92 -9.63
CA GLY A 335 -17.63 -28.38 -9.22
C GLY A 335 -18.47 -27.73 -10.33
N ARG A 336 -18.02 -27.77 -11.58
CA ARG A 336 -18.71 -27.19 -12.76
C ARG A 336 -19.08 -25.71 -12.58
N ILE A 337 -18.17 -24.94 -12.00
CA ILE A 337 -18.37 -23.52 -11.74
C ILE A 337 -18.61 -22.77 -13.06
N GLN A 338 -19.61 -21.89 -13.07
CA GLN A 338 -19.89 -21.03 -14.23
C GLN A 338 -18.89 -19.87 -14.26
N LEU A 339 -17.93 -19.92 -15.18
CA LEU A 339 -16.93 -18.89 -15.37
C LEU A 339 -17.26 -17.99 -16.56
N GLU A 340 -17.41 -16.69 -16.31
CA GLU A 340 -17.63 -15.63 -17.31
C GLU A 340 -16.38 -14.75 -17.38
N LEU A 341 -15.35 -15.25 -18.06
CA LEU A 341 -14.01 -14.63 -18.13
C LEU A 341 -13.75 -13.90 -19.45
N LEU A 342 -14.58 -14.15 -20.47
CA LEU A 342 -14.49 -13.51 -21.78
C LEU A 342 -15.49 -12.35 -21.84
N PRO A 343 -15.11 -11.20 -22.38
CA PRO A 343 -16.02 -10.06 -22.51
C PRO A 343 -17.26 -10.45 -23.35
N ASN A 344 -18.42 -9.91 -22.96
CA ASN A 344 -19.71 -10.09 -23.64
C ASN A 344 -20.34 -11.50 -23.62
N GLN A 345 -19.82 -12.46 -22.83
CA GLN A 345 -20.46 -13.79 -22.72
C GLN A 345 -21.87 -13.75 -22.13
N GLY A 346 -22.11 -12.88 -21.13
CA GLY A 346 -23.43 -12.74 -20.49
C GLY A 346 -24.54 -12.25 -21.44
N MET A 347 -24.19 -11.52 -22.50
CA MET A 347 -25.15 -11.06 -23.52
C MET A 347 -25.54 -12.15 -24.52
N LEU A 348 -24.63 -13.05 -24.88
CA LEU A 348 -24.96 -14.21 -25.73
C LEU A 348 -25.86 -15.22 -25.01
N ILE A 349 -25.67 -15.40 -23.70
CA ILE A 349 -26.41 -16.42 -22.94
C ILE A 349 -27.86 -15.97 -22.67
N LYS A 350 -28.12 -14.68 -22.47
CA LYS A 350 -29.48 -14.16 -22.19
C LYS A 350 -30.40 -14.11 -23.41
N HIS A 351 -29.86 -14.04 -24.63
CA HIS A 351 -30.67 -13.88 -25.86
C HIS A 351 -30.87 -15.16 -26.68
N HIS A 352 -30.20 -16.27 -26.35
CA HIS A 352 -30.26 -17.48 -27.18
C HIS A 352 -30.89 -18.66 -26.46
N THR A 353 -32.05 -19.10 -26.99
CA THR A 353 -32.67 -20.40 -26.70
C THR A 353 -31.62 -21.51 -26.84
N VAL A 354 -31.54 -22.36 -25.82
CA VAL A 354 -30.59 -23.48 -25.69
C VAL A 354 -30.69 -24.41 -26.90
N THR A 355 -29.78 -24.26 -27.86
CA THR A 355 -29.56 -25.22 -28.95
C THR A 355 -28.21 -25.91 -28.76
N ARG A 356 -28.19 -27.24 -28.96
CA ARG A 356 -27.06 -28.16 -28.66
C ARG A 356 -25.70 -27.81 -29.31
N GLY A 357 -25.63 -26.82 -30.21
CA GLY A 357 -24.40 -26.39 -30.90
C GLY A 357 -23.66 -25.23 -30.22
N ILE A 358 -24.36 -24.33 -29.52
CA ILE A 358 -23.78 -23.09 -28.97
C ILE A 358 -22.88 -23.37 -27.76
N THR A 359 -23.25 -24.34 -26.92
CA THR A 359 -22.47 -24.74 -25.75
C THR A 359 -21.14 -25.40 -26.09
N LYS A 360 -21.01 -26.01 -27.29
CA LYS A 360 -19.72 -26.50 -27.79
C LYS A 360 -18.79 -25.35 -28.18
N GLY A 361 -19.31 -24.31 -28.83
CA GLY A 361 -18.55 -23.10 -29.16
C GLY A 361 -17.97 -22.42 -27.93
N VAL A 362 -18.78 -22.19 -26.90
CA VAL A 362 -18.33 -21.55 -25.64
C VAL A 362 -17.25 -22.36 -24.90
N LYS A 363 -17.30 -23.69 -24.98
CA LYS A 363 -16.24 -24.55 -24.40
C LYS A 363 -14.94 -24.45 -25.19
N GLU A 364 -15.04 -24.41 -26.51
CA GLU A 364 -13.88 -24.31 -27.40
C GLU A 364 -13.22 -22.93 -27.32
N ASP A 365 -14.01 -21.85 -27.27
CA ASP A 365 -13.51 -20.48 -27.10
C ASP A 365 -12.73 -20.33 -25.79
N PHE A 366 -13.23 -20.93 -24.71
CA PHE A 366 -12.54 -20.94 -23.43
C PHE A 366 -11.22 -21.73 -23.50
N ARG A 367 -11.22 -22.91 -24.13
CA ARG A 367 -10.00 -23.72 -24.31
C ARG A 367 -8.94 -22.94 -25.08
N LEU A 368 -9.34 -22.33 -26.21
CA LEU A 368 -8.45 -21.51 -27.03
C LEU A 368 -7.94 -20.27 -26.29
N ALA A 369 -8.79 -19.62 -25.48
CA ALA A 369 -8.38 -18.49 -24.65
C ALA A 369 -7.37 -18.92 -23.58
N MET A 370 -7.57 -20.06 -22.92
CA MET A 370 -6.61 -20.64 -21.97
C MET A 370 -5.28 -20.97 -22.63
N GLU A 371 -5.27 -21.63 -23.79
CA GLU A 371 -4.03 -21.96 -24.52
C GLU A 371 -3.25 -20.71 -24.92
N ARG A 372 -3.95 -19.68 -25.41
CA ARG A 372 -3.34 -18.38 -25.70
C ARG A 372 -2.77 -17.75 -24.44
N GLN A 373 -3.46 -17.85 -23.31
CA GLN A 373 -2.98 -17.26 -22.07
C GLN A 373 -1.77 -17.98 -21.48
N VAL A 374 -1.73 -19.32 -21.57
CA VAL A 374 -0.57 -20.12 -21.19
C VAL A 374 0.66 -19.74 -22.03
N SER A 375 0.50 -19.42 -23.32
CA SER A 375 1.61 -18.96 -24.17
C SER A 375 2.27 -17.65 -23.69
N ARG A 376 1.58 -16.89 -22.83
CA ARG A 376 2.05 -15.62 -22.24
C ARG A 376 2.74 -15.80 -20.88
N CYS A 377 2.92 -17.03 -20.40
CA CYS A 377 3.51 -17.30 -19.07
C CYS A 377 4.95 -16.75 -18.91
N GLY A 378 5.67 -16.55 -20.02
CA GLY A 378 7.01 -15.93 -20.05
C GLY A 378 7.02 -14.40 -20.09
N GLU A 379 5.86 -13.72 -20.12
CA GLU A 379 5.81 -12.25 -20.07
C GLU A 379 6.40 -11.73 -18.75
N ASN A 380 7.03 -10.55 -18.80
CA ASN A 380 7.47 -9.87 -17.59
C ASN A 380 6.25 -9.52 -16.73
N LEU A 381 6.07 -10.22 -15.60
CA LEU A 381 4.93 -10.06 -14.71
C LEU A 381 4.77 -8.63 -14.20
N LEU A 382 5.86 -7.94 -13.84
CA LEU A 382 5.79 -6.55 -13.38
C LEU A 382 5.29 -5.61 -14.47
N SER A 383 5.57 -5.90 -15.73
CA SER A 383 5.02 -5.17 -16.88
C SER A 383 3.54 -5.51 -17.13
N VAL A 384 3.11 -6.75 -16.89
CA VAL A 384 1.68 -7.14 -16.90
C VAL A 384 0.92 -6.39 -15.81
N LEU A 385 1.41 -6.41 -14.58
CA LEU A 385 0.77 -5.77 -13.43
C LEU A 385 0.79 -4.24 -13.51
N HIS A 386 1.87 -3.67 -14.05
CA HIS A 386 1.92 -2.23 -14.35
C HIS A 386 0.84 -1.84 -15.36
N ARG A 387 0.73 -2.56 -16.49
CA ARG A 387 -0.34 -2.33 -17.48
C ARG A 387 -1.73 -2.45 -16.86
N PHE A 388 -1.95 -3.44 -16.00
CA PHE A 388 -3.21 -3.57 -15.25
C PHE A 388 -3.52 -2.30 -14.45
N CYS A 389 -2.55 -1.77 -13.71
CA CYS A 389 -2.73 -0.53 -12.94
C CYS A 389 -3.07 0.66 -13.83
N ILE A 390 -2.39 0.81 -14.97
CA ILE A 390 -2.59 1.97 -15.86
C ILE A 390 -3.91 1.88 -16.62
N ASN A 391 -4.17 0.74 -17.26
CA ASN A 391 -5.34 0.57 -18.14
C ASN A 391 -6.64 0.49 -17.34
N GLU A 392 -6.60 -0.15 -16.17
CA GLU A 392 -7.78 -0.34 -15.33
C GLU A 392 -7.92 0.73 -14.24
N LYS A 393 -7.12 1.82 -14.27
CA LYS A 393 -7.07 2.86 -13.22
C LYS A 393 -8.47 3.31 -12.77
N VAL A 394 -9.34 3.63 -13.73
CA VAL A 394 -10.69 4.13 -13.45
C VAL A 394 -11.53 3.08 -12.72
N ILE A 395 -11.51 1.83 -13.20
CA ILE A 395 -12.29 0.73 -12.63
C ILE A 395 -11.76 0.36 -11.24
N ILE A 396 -10.44 0.32 -11.07
CA ILE A 396 -9.78 0.09 -9.78
C ILE A 396 -10.26 1.12 -8.75
N ILE A 397 -10.23 2.41 -9.09
CA ILE A 397 -10.67 3.48 -8.17
C ILE A 397 -12.16 3.36 -7.88
N GLN A 398 -13.00 3.13 -8.90
CA GLN A 398 -14.46 3.05 -8.76
C GLN A 398 -14.91 1.84 -7.92
N SER A 399 -14.16 0.74 -7.98
CA SER A 399 -14.44 -0.52 -7.28
C SER A 399 -14.07 -0.51 -5.78
N LEU A 400 -13.49 0.57 -5.25
CA LEU A 400 -13.23 0.72 -3.81
C LEU A 400 -14.25 1.69 -3.20
N PRO A 401 -14.59 1.57 -1.90
CA PRO A 401 -15.52 2.49 -1.23
C PRO A 401 -14.99 3.92 -1.18
#